data_AF-A0A957HUQ7-F1
#
_entry.id   AF-A0A957HUQ7-F1
#
_cell.length_a   1.000
_cell.length_b   1.000
_cell.length_c   1.000
_cell.angle_alpha   90.00
_cell.angle_beta   90.00
_cell.angle_gamma   90.00
#
_symmetry.space_group_name_H-M   'P 1'
#
loop_
_entity.id
_entity.type
_entity.pdbx_description
1 polymer ?
#
loop_
_entity_poly.entity_id
_entity_poly.type
_entity_poly.pdbx_seq_one_letter_code
_entity_poly.pdbx_strand_id
1 'polypeptide(L)'
;MQIHFIRNATLLIVTDSQQILVDPMLGKKGSLPPLAFLRYPPRRNPLVDLPPGTLDRLTAVTAALITHFRFGHQDHLDKPG
;
A
#
# COMPACT_ATOMS: atom_id res chain seq x y z
N MET A 1 -2.25 -20.27 -6.97
CA MET A 1 -1.61 -19.02 -6.49
C MET A 1 -1.67 -17.95 -7.55
N GLN A 2 -2.16 -16.75 -7.22
CA GLN A 2 -2.20 -15.56 -8.07
C GLN A 2 -1.62 -14.36 -7.31
N ILE A 3 -0.96 -13.44 -8.02
CA ILE A 3 -0.40 -12.22 -7.44
C ILE A 3 -1.01 -11.03 -8.18
N HIS A 4 -1.64 -10.13 -7.42
CA HIS A 4 -2.20 -8.89 -7.93
C HIS A 4 -1.35 -7.72 -7.44
N PHE A 5 -0.76 -7.00 -8.39
CA PHE A 5 -0.08 -5.75 -8.10
C PHE A 5 -1.08 -4.60 -7.91
N ILE A 6 -0.97 -3.87 -6.82
CA ILE A 6 -1.82 -2.70 -6.54
C ILE A 6 -1.03 -1.43 -6.86
N ARG A 7 0.03 -1.13 -6.08
CA ARG A 7 0.97 -0.03 -6.29
C ARG A 7 2.16 -0.13 -5.35
N ASN A 8 3.30 0.48 -5.70
CA ASN A 8 4.51 0.48 -4.87
C ASN A 8 4.89 -0.95 -4.41
N ALA A 9 5.02 -1.21 -3.10
CA ALA A 9 5.21 -2.55 -2.54
C ALA A 9 3.89 -3.26 -2.18
N THR A 10 2.74 -2.63 -2.42
CA THR A 10 1.44 -3.18 -2.08
C THR A 10 0.99 -4.23 -3.08
N LEU A 11 0.87 -5.47 -2.60
CA LEU A 11 0.54 -6.65 -3.38
C LEU A 11 -0.57 -7.44 -2.67
N LEU A 12 -1.46 -8.05 -3.43
CA LEU A 12 -2.39 -9.06 -2.93
C LEU A 12 -1.98 -10.42 -3.47
N ILE A 13 -1.56 -11.31 -2.58
CA ILE A 13 -1.21 -12.70 -2.89
C ILE A 13 -2.42 -13.57 -2.55
N VAL A 14 -3.00 -14.20 -3.56
CA VAL A 14 -4.14 -15.10 -3.42
C VAL A 14 -3.64 -16.53 -3.54
N THR A 15 -3.78 -17.28 -2.46
CA THR A 15 -3.57 -18.73 -2.40
C THR A 15 -4.92 -19.43 -2.29
N ASP A 16 -4.92 -20.76 -2.24
CA ASP A 16 -6.17 -21.54 -2.20
C ASP A 16 -6.91 -21.37 -0.87
N SER A 17 -6.20 -21.01 0.20
CA SER A 17 -6.74 -20.89 1.56
C SER A 17 -6.58 -19.49 2.18
N GLN A 18 -5.74 -18.62 1.62
CA GLN A 18 -5.44 -17.32 2.20
C GLN A 18 -5.34 -16.23 1.13
N GLN A 19 -5.69 -15.02 1.54
CA GLN A 19 -5.42 -13.80 0.78
C GLN A 19 -4.55 -12.90 1.63
N ILE A 20 -3.29 -12.75 1.23
CA ILE A 20 -2.26 -12.06 1.99
C ILE A 20 -2.02 -10.70 1.34
N LEU A 21 -2.28 -9.63 2.09
CA LEU A 21 -1.97 -8.27 1.69
C LEU A 21 -0.56 -7.92 2.17
N VAL A 22 0.33 -7.62 1.23
CA VAL A 22 1.73 -7.27 1.53
C VAL A 22 1.87 -5.75 1.52
N ASP A 23 2.57 -5.19 2.52
CA ASP A 23 2.97 -3.77 2.64
C ASP A 23 1.87 -2.77 2.18
N PRO A 24 0.76 -2.64 2.94
CA PRO A 24 -0.45 -1.97 2.47
C PRO A 24 -0.37 -0.45 2.46
N MET A 25 -0.18 0.16 1.30
CA MET A 25 -0.31 1.60 1.09
C MET A 25 -1.67 1.90 0.46
N LEU A 26 -2.69 2.28 1.25
CA LEU A 26 -4.09 2.41 0.83
C LEU A 26 -4.63 3.86 0.83
N GLY A 27 -3.85 4.82 1.32
CA GLY A 27 -4.21 6.23 1.36
C GLY A 27 -4.48 6.86 0.00
N LYS A 28 -5.25 7.95 -0.03
CA LYS A 28 -5.50 8.71 -1.25
C LYS A 28 -4.20 9.26 -1.84
N LYS A 29 -4.14 9.46 -3.16
CA LYS A 29 -3.01 10.10 -3.82
C LYS A 29 -2.63 11.42 -3.11
N GLY A 30 -1.35 11.57 -2.80
CA GLY A 30 -0.79 12.74 -2.15
C GLY A 30 -1.14 12.92 -0.67
N SER A 31 -1.68 11.90 0.02
CA SER A 31 -2.01 12.00 1.44
C SER A 31 -0.79 12.26 2.34
N LEU A 32 0.37 11.72 1.99
CA LEU A 32 1.61 11.73 2.77
C LEU A 32 2.54 12.88 2.36
N PRO A 33 3.39 13.35 3.28
CA PRO A 33 4.42 14.32 2.96
C PRO A 33 5.42 13.75 1.95
N PRO A 34 6.11 14.63 1.20
CA PRO A 34 7.22 14.20 0.34
C PRO A 34 8.36 13.64 1.19
N LEU A 35 9.02 12.61 0.68
CA LEU A 35 10.17 11.99 1.37
C LEU A 35 11.48 12.76 1.13
N ALA A 36 11.62 13.40 -0.03
CA ALA A 36 12.80 14.18 -0.40
C ALA A 36 12.44 15.66 -0.53
N PHE A 37 13.19 16.50 0.18
CA PHE A 37 13.02 17.97 0.15
C PHE A 37 14.19 18.70 -0.53
N LEU A 38 15.41 18.16 -0.45
CA LEU A 38 16.61 18.81 -1.02
C LEU A 38 17.04 18.24 -2.37
N ARG A 39 16.95 16.91 -2.58
CA ARG A 39 17.55 16.26 -3.77
C ARG A 39 16.67 16.31 -5.02
N TYR A 40 15.36 16.39 -4.84
CA TYR A 40 14.36 16.36 -5.93
C TYR A 40 13.23 17.32 -5.59
N PRO A 41 12.47 17.81 -6.60
CA PRO A 41 11.25 18.56 -6.35
C PRO A 41 10.33 17.77 -5.40
N PRO A 42 9.83 18.38 -4.32
CA PRO A 42 9.01 17.68 -3.34
C PRO A 42 7.70 17.22 -3.98
N ARG A 43 7.44 15.90 -3.97
CA ARG A 43 6.18 15.31 -4.44
C ARG A 43 5.53 14.52 -3.31
N ARG A 44 4.26 14.82 -3.04
CA ARG A 44 3.47 14.11 -2.02
C ARG A 44 3.19 12.68 -2.50
N ASN A 45 3.34 11.73 -1.60
CA ASN A 45 3.06 10.31 -1.85
C ASN A 45 1.68 9.94 -1.30
N PRO A 46 1.02 8.88 -1.80
CA PRO A 46 1.30 8.14 -3.03
C PRO A 46 1.17 9.02 -4.29
N LEU A 47 1.94 8.74 -5.35
CA LEU A 47 1.91 9.52 -6.59
C LEU A 47 0.70 9.23 -7.48
N VAL A 48 0.08 8.07 -7.30
CA VAL A 48 -1.05 7.57 -8.10
C VAL A 48 -2.16 7.07 -7.19
N ASP A 49 -3.39 7.16 -7.67
CA ASP A 49 -4.55 6.60 -6.98
C ASP A 49 -4.51 5.07 -6.97
N LEU A 50 -5.35 4.47 -6.12
CA LEU A 50 -5.54 3.03 -6.14
C LEU A 50 -6.19 2.59 -7.46
N PRO A 51 -5.81 1.43 -8.01
CA PRO A 51 -6.54 0.84 -9.13
C PRO A 51 -8.03 0.64 -8.80
N PRO A 52 -8.94 0.80 -9.78
CA PRO A 52 -10.36 0.52 -9.59
C PRO A 52 -10.60 -0.89 -9.06
N GLY A 53 -11.57 -1.06 -8.16
CA GLY A 53 -11.91 -2.35 -7.56
C GLY A 53 -10.91 -2.88 -6.53
N THR A 54 -9.89 -2.09 -6.14
CA THR A 54 -8.95 -2.49 -5.08
C THR A 54 -9.69 -2.71 -3.76
N LEU A 55 -10.55 -1.77 -3.35
CA LEU A 55 -11.25 -1.85 -2.06
C LEU A 55 -12.14 -3.11 -1.96
N ASP A 56 -12.81 -3.48 -3.04
CA ASP A 56 -13.65 -4.68 -3.08
C ASP A 56 -12.81 -5.95 -2.93
N ARG A 57 -11.58 -5.98 -3.48
CA ARG A 57 -10.67 -7.12 -3.30
C ARG A 57 -10.13 -7.22 -1.88
N LEU A 58 -10.02 -6.10 -1.18
CA LEU A 58 -9.52 -6.08 0.20
C LEU A 58 -10.48 -6.71 1.20
N THR A 59 -11.78 -6.85 0.89
CA THR A 59 -12.76 -7.46 1.79
C THR A 59 -12.51 -8.95 2.04
N ALA A 60 -11.78 -9.61 1.14
CA ALA A 60 -11.45 -11.03 1.23
C ALA A 60 -10.05 -11.29 1.80
N VAL A 61 -9.32 -10.24 2.19
CA VAL A 61 -7.98 -10.36 2.81
C VAL A 61 -8.10 -11.05 4.15
N THR A 62 -7.30 -12.10 4.34
CA THR A 62 -7.27 -12.91 5.56
C THR A 62 -6.07 -12.59 6.46
N ALA A 63 -5.00 -12.04 5.90
CA ALA A 63 -3.78 -11.71 6.61
C ALA A 63 -3.06 -10.52 5.97
N ALA A 64 -2.27 -9.79 6.77
CA ALA A 64 -1.37 -8.76 6.28
C ALA A 64 0.08 -9.13 6.61
N LEU A 65 0.98 -8.94 5.64
CA LEU A 65 2.42 -9.12 5.80
C LEU A 65 3.11 -7.76 5.69
N ILE A 66 3.78 -7.36 6.77
CA ILE A 66 4.62 -6.16 6.80
C ILE A 66 6.07 -6.60 6.74
N THR A 67 6.76 -6.30 5.65
CA THR A 67 8.11 -6.81 5.39
C THR A 67 9.16 -6.15 6.28
N HIS A 68 8.97 -4.88 6.58
CA HIS A 68 9.85 -4.11 7.45
C HIS A 68 9.17 -2.89 8.02
N PHE A 69 9.78 -2.34 9.07
CA PHE A 69 9.32 -1.12 9.72
C PHE A 69 10.52 -0.23 10.06
N ARG A 70 11.18 0.34 9.03
CA ARG A 70 12.24 1.34 9.26
C ARG A 70 11.66 2.74 9.31
N PHE A 71 11.99 3.50 10.37
CA PHE A 71 11.60 4.91 10.55
C PHE A 71 10.10 5.21 10.33
N GLY A 72 9.25 4.22 10.60
CA GLY A 72 7.83 4.29 10.26
C GLY A 72 7.64 4.38 8.76
N HIS A 73 7.35 3.24 8.12
CA HIS A 73 6.58 3.25 6.89
C HIS A 73 5.22 3.92 7.16
N GLN A 74 5.22 5.26 7.27
CA GLN A 74 4.02 6.10 7.35
C GLN A 74 3.20 5.97 6.07
N ASP A 75 3.73 5.27 5.06
CA ASP A 75 3.06 4.89 3.84
C ASP A 75 2.38 3.52 3.87
N HIS A 76 2.59 2.67 4.88
CA HIS A 76 1.96 1.34 4.95
C HIS A 76 0.96 1.15 6.10
N LEU A 77 0.85 2.13 6.99
CA LEU A 77 -0.20 2.17 8.01
C LEU A 77 -0.88 3.53 7.92
N ASP A 78 -1.89 3.60 7.07
CA ASP A 78 -2.76 4.78 6.98
C ASP A 78 -3.48 4.99 8.33
N LYS A 79 -3.80 6.25 8.65
CA LYS A 79 -4.60 6.57 9.84
C LYS A 79 -5.96 5.87 9.74
N PRO A 80 -6.55 5.41 10.88
CA PRO A 80 -7.91 4.91 10.89
C PRO A 80 -8.87 5.97 10.33
N GLY A 81 -9.79 5.52 9.48
CA GLY A 81 -10.88 6.33 8.91
C GLY A 81 -12.01 6.55 9.90
#